data_AF-X1JBJ2-F1
#
_entry.id   AF-X1JBJ2-F1
#
_cell.length_a   1.000
_cell.length_b   1.000
_cell.length_c   1.000
_cell.angle_alpha   90.00
_cell.angle_beta   90.00
_cell.angle_gamma   90.00
#
_symmetry.space_group_name_H-M   'P 1'
#
loop_
_entity.id
_entity.type
_entity.pdbx_description
1 polymer ?
#
loop_
_entity_poly.entity_id
_entity_poly.type
_entity_poly.pdbx_seq_one_letter_code
_entity_poly.pdbx_strand_id
1 'polypeptide(L)'
;LTRDSVLALIKFVRQKDFGSFQFTCAGQAFIAYKHRFMPHKIFIHANMDAIALERASYRGGRNEAYYIGDIPETCYYLDVNSLFPFVMEKYDYPCKLRRIISNVSVDQLIGYLGTFAVIARVKIQIQEPFIGLKTNRLMFPIGTFWVTLTSPE
;
A
#
# COMPACT_ATOMS: atom_id res chain seq x y z
N LEU A 1 -7.05 28.27 11.76
CA LEU A 1 -8.15 28.08 10.79
C LEU A 1 -9.13 29.23 10.94
N THR A 2 -9.43 29.95 9.87
CA THR A 2 -10.45 31.01 9.91
C THR A 2 -11.84 30.41 9.73
N ARG A 3 -12.87 31.06 10.28
CA ARG A 3 -14.29 30.69 10.09
C ARG A 3 -14.62 30.54 8.60
N ASP A 4 -14.12 31.46 7.78
CA ASP A 4 -14.44 31.51 6.35
C ASP A 4 -13.87 30.32 5.59
N SER A 5 -12.65 29.86 5.93
CA SER A 5 -12.06 28.66 5.32
C SER A 5 -12.89 27.40 5.63
N VAL A 6 -13.43 27.29 6.84
CA VAL A 6 -14.27 26.14 7.23
C VAL A 6 -15.60 26.17 6.48
N LEU A 7 -16.26 27.34 6.40
CA LEU A 7 -17.51 27.50 5.65
C LEU A 7 -17.32 27.23 4.15
N ALA A 8 -16.20 27.67 3.57
CA ALA A 8 -15.86 27.38 2.17
C ALA A 8 -15.66 25.89 1.92
N LEU A 9 -14.98 25.18 2.82
CA LEU A 9 -14.79 23.73 2.71
C LEU A 9 -16.13 22.97 2.82
N ILE A 10 -16.98 23.32 3.78
CA ILE A 10 -18.32 22.72 3.93
C ILE A 10 -19.15 22.95 2.66
N LYS A 11 -19.11 24.18 2.11
CA LYS A 11 -19.79 24.52 0.86
C LYS A 11 -19.26 23.68 -0.30
N PHE A 12 -17.94 23.52 -0.43
CA PHE A 12 -17.30 22.71 -1.46
C PHE A 12 -17.72 21.23 -1.37
N VAL A 13 -17.69 20.63 -0.18
CA VAL A 13 -18.11 19.24 0.06
C VAL A 13 -19.56 19.02 -0.37
N ARG A 14 -20.45 19.95 -0.01
CA ARG A 14 -21.86 19.89 -0.40
C ARG A 14 -22.04 20.07 -1.91
N GLN A 15 -21.33 21.02 -2.53
CA GLN A 15 -21.44 21.31 -3.96
C GLN A 15 -20.91 20.17 -4.84
N LYS A 16 -19.87 19.47 -4.37
CA LYS A 16 -19.28 18.32 -5.09
C LYS A 16 -19.95 17.00 -4.76
N ASP A 17 -20.95 17.00 -3.88
CA ASP A 17 -21.61 15.79 -3.37
C ASP A 17 -20.59 14.76 -2.87
N PHE A 18 -19.75 15.17 -1.91
CA PHE A 18 -18.69 14.34 -1.33
C PHE A 18 -19.13 13.63 -0.04
N GLY A 19 -20.43 13.44 0.15
CA GLY A 19 -21.00 12.90 1.38
C GLY A 19 -20.95 13.89 2.54
N SER A 20 -20.91 13.36 3.77
CA SER A 20 -20.89 14.19 4.99
C SER A 20 -19.55 14.88 5.20
N PHE A 21 -19.59 16.06 5.83
CA PHE A 21 -18.39 16.79 6.23
C PHE A 21 -17.61 16.02 7.31
N GLN A 22 -16.28 16.01 7.21
CA GLN A 22 -15.37 15.35 8.14
C GLN A 22 -14.31 16.30 8.68
N PHE A 23 -13.88 16.09 9.93
CA PHE A 23 -12.93 16.97 10.61
C PHE A 23 -11.48 16.82 10.12
N THR A 24 -11.15 15.71 9.46
CA THR A 24 -9.80 15.46 8.93
C THR A 24 -9.84 15.35 7.41
N CYS A 25 -8.77 15.78 6.73
CA CYS A 25 -8.65 15.64 5.28
C CYS A 25 -8.76 14.17 4.85
N ALA A 26 -8.13 13.25 5.59
CA ALA A 26 -8.21 11.81 5.34
C ALA A 26 -9.64 11.28 5.50
N GLY A 27 -10.34 11.70 6.56
CA GLY A 27 -11.75 11.35 6.76
C GLY A 27 -12.62 11.86 5.61
N GLN A 28 -12.43 13.11 5.20
CA GLN A 28 -13.20 13.72 4.12
C GLN A 28 -12.96 13.00 2.79
N ALA A 29 -11.71 12.68 2.46
CA ALA A 29 -11.34 11.95 1.26
C ALA A 29 -11.96 10.55 1.25
N PHE A 30 -11.90 9.82 2.37
CA PHE A 30 -12.45 8.47 2.47
C PHE A 30 -13.98 8.46 2.39
N ILE A 31 -14.66 9.44 3.00
CA ILE A 31 -16.11 9.58 2.89
C ILE A 31 -16.52 9.93 1.46
N ALA A 32 -15.80 10.85 0.80
CA ALA A 32 -16.04 11.17 -0.60
C ALA A 32 -15.87 9.93 -1.49
N TYR A 33 -14.81 9.15 -1.27
CA TYR A 33 -14.58 7.90 -1.99
C TYR A 33 -15.74 6.91 -1.80
N LYS A 34 -16.12 6.61 -0.56
CA LYS A 34 -17.24 5.69 -0.26
C LYS A 34 -18.58 6.16 -0.82
N HIS A 35 -18.86 7.46 -0.78
CA HIS A 35 -20.13 8.04 -1.20
C HIS A 35 -20.29 8.04 -2.71
N ARG A 36 -19.22 8.42 -3.44
CA ARG A 36 -19.32 8.74 -4.87
C ARG A 36 -18.41 7.93 -5.77
N PHE A 37 -17.23 7.53 -5.30
CA PHE A 37 -16.17 7.01 -6.15
C PHE A 37 -15.79 5.54 -5.89
N MET A 38 -16.54 4.82 -5.05
CA MET A 38 -16.24 3.42 -4.70
C MET A 38 -16.89 2.48 -5.74
N PRO A 39 -16.12 1.90 -6.67
CA PRO A 39 -16.68 1.04 -7.71
C PRO A 39 -17.12 -0.34 -7.19
N HIS A 40 -16.53 -0.79 -6.09
CA HIS A 40 -16.83 -2.09 -5.46
C HIS A 40 -16.75 -1.99 -3.94
N LYS A 41 -17.50 -2.85 -3.24
CA LYS A 41 -17.50 -2.88 -1.77
C LYS A 41 -16.17 -3.42 -1.24
N ILE A 42 -15.57 -2.67 -0.33
CA ILE A 42 -14.39 -3.11 0.45
C ILE A 42 -14.88 -3.75 1.74
N PHE A 43 -14.50 -5.00 1.97
CA PHE A 43 -14.90 -5.79 3.14
C PHE A 43 -13.82 -5.76 4.21
N ILE A 44 -14.24 -5.60 5.46
CA ILE A 44 -13.37 -5.65 6.63
C ILE A 44 -13.61 -6.99 7.33
N HIS A 45 -12.54 -7.71 7.68
CA HIS A 45 -12.60 -8.91 8.51
C HIS A 45 -11.95 -8.67 9.87
N ALA A 46 -12.26 -9.54 10.83
CA ALA A 46 -11.66 -9.54 12.16
C ALA A 46 -10.74 -10.75 12.41
N ASN A 47 -10.32 -11.45 11.35
CA ASN A 47 -9.37 -12.56 11.49
C ASN A 47 -7.97 -12.02 11.84
N MET A 48 -7.53 -12.31 13.07
CA MET A 48 -6.27 -11.77 13.60
C MET A 48 -5.02 -12.35 12.95
N ASP A 49 -5.06 -13.60 12.47
CA ASP A 49 -3.93 -14.22 11.79
C ASP A 49 -3.68 -13.58 10.42
N ALA A 50 -4.76 -13.29 9.66
CA ALA A 50 -4.67 -12.51 8.43
C ALA A 50 -4.14 -11.10 8.69
N ILE A 51 -4.71 -10.41 9.69
CA ILE A 51 -4.27 -9.05 10.06
C ILE A 51 -2.79 -9.05 10.45
N ALA A 52 -2.31 -10.07 11.14
CA ALA A 52 -0.90 -10.20 11.48
C ALA A 52 -0.01 -10.32 10.23
N LEU A 53 -0.42 -11.13 9.24
CA LEU A 53 0.26 -11.25 7.95
C LEU A 53 0.24 -9.94 7.16
N GLU A 54 -0.91 -9.27 7.07
CA GLU A 54 -1.09 -7.97 6.40
C GLU A 54 -0.16 -6.90 7.00
N ARG A 55 -0.11 -6.80 8.34
CA ARG A 55 0.77 -5.83 9.01
C ARG A 55 2.24 -6.18 8.89
N ALA A 56 2.57 -7.46 8.72
CA ALA A 56 3.94 -7.93 8.52
C ALA A 56 4.41 -7.71 7.07
N SER A 57 3.52 -7.79 6.07
CA SER A 57 3.85 -7.47 4.67
C SER A 57 3.86 -5.97 4.39
N TYR A 58 3.12 -5.16 5.16
CA TYR A 58 3.03 -3.72 4.96
C TYR A 58 4.36 -2.98 5.22
N ARG A 59 4.78 -2.20 4.23
CA ARG A 59 6.04 -1.44 4.17
C ARG A 59 5.81 -0.04 3.59
N GLY A 60 6.71 0.88 3.94
CA GLY A 60 6.76 2.20 3.30
C GLY A 60 7.53 2.19 1.98
N GLY A 61 7.69 3.37 1.39
CA GLY A 61 8.52 3.55 0.20
C GLY A 61 10.01 3.27 0.46
N ARG A 62 10.74 2.93 -0.61
CA ARG A 62 12.19 2.76 -0.58
C ARG A 62 12.87 4.12 -0.43
N ASN A 63 13.71 4.25 0.59
CA ASN A 63 14.56 5.41 0.81
C ASN A 63 15.92 4.92 1.29
N GLU A 64 16.91 4.98 0.41
CA GLU A 64 18.29 4.54 0.67
C GLU A 64 19.26 5.48 -0.05
N ALA A 65 20.45 5.68 0.55
CA ALA A 65 21.54 6.40 -0.10
C ALA A 65 22.31 5.42 -0.99
N TYR A 66 22.23 5.61 -2.31
CA TYR A 66 23.04 4.85 -3.28
C TYR A 66 24.48 5.38 -3.38
N TYR A 67 24.70 6.63 -2.97
CA TYR A 67 26.00 7.30 -2.96
C TYR A 67 26.10 8.20 -1.72
N ILE A 68 27.29 8.27 -1.12
CA ILE A 68 27.58 9.12 0.04
C ILE A 68 28.87 9.89 -0.26
N GLY A 69 28.78 11.22 -0.28
CA GLY A 69 29.91 12.10 -0.60
C GLY A 69 29.50 13.19 -1.59
N ASP A 70 30.51 13.91 -2.09
CA ASP A 70 30.33 14.96 -3.08
C ASP A 70 30.13 14.36 -4.48
N ILE A 71 29.11 14.84 -5.20
CA ILE A 71 28.85 14.47 -6.60
C ILE A 71 29.29 15.66 -7.46
N PRO A 72 30.46 15.60 -8.12
CA PRO A 72 30.97 16.72 -8.92
C PRO A 72 30.24 16.91 -10.26
N GLU A 73 29.35 15.99 -10.64
CA GLU A 73 28.55 16.05 -11.86
C GLU A 73 27.16 16.67 -11.66
N THR A 74 26.54 17.11 -12.76
CA THR A 74 25.14 17.57 -12.75
C THR A 74 24.20 16.43 -12.39
N CYS A 75 23.42 16.61 -11.33
CA CYS A 75 22.34 15.68 -10.95
C CYS A 75 20.98 16.14 -11.50
N TYR A 76 20.12 15.18 -11.84
CA TYR A 76 18.72 15.41 -12.17
C TYR A 76 17.83 14.85 -11.06
N TYR A 77 16.83 15.63 -10.63
CA TYR A 77 15.79 15.18 -9.71
C TYR A 77 14.50 14.93 -10.49
N LEU A 78 13.99 13.71 -10.43
CA LEU A 78 12.76 13.29 -11.09
C LEU A 78 11.73 12.89 -10.04
N ASP A 79 10.48 13.27 -10.25
CA ASP A 79 9.37 12.98 -9.35
C ASP A 79 8.17 12.44 -10.15
N VAL A 80 7.38 11.57 -9.54
CA VAL A 80 6.20 10.96 -10.16
C VAL A 80 4.96 11.72 -9.72
N ASN A 81 4.27 12.32 -10.69
CA ASN A 81 3.01 13.00 -10.45
C ASN A 81 1.98 12.04 -9.85
N SER A 82 1.61 12.26 -8.59
CA SER A 82 0.55 11.51 -7.90
C SER A 82 0.75 9.99 -7.95
N LEU A 83 1.95 9.50 -7.59
CA LEU A 83 2.33 8.09 -7.64
C LEU A 83 1.23 7.14 -7.10
N PHE A 84 0.82 7.30 -5.84
CA PHE A 84 -0.18 6.40 -5.25
C PHE A 84 -1.55 6.48 -5.92
N PRO A 85 -2.14 7.67 -6.18
CA PRO A 85 -3.36 7.76 -6.96
C PRO A 85 -3.28 7.09 -8.34
N PHE A 86 -2.17 7.25 -9.06
CA PHE A 86 -1.98 6.62 -10.37
C PHE A 86 -1.99 5.09 -10.26
N VAL A 87 -1.25 4.54 -9.28
CA VAL A 87 -1.16 3.09 -9.05
C VAL A 87 -2.52 2.54 -8.60
N MET A 88 -3.22 3.25 -7.70
CA MET A 88 -4.58 2.91 -7.25
C MET A 88 -5.64 2.90 -8.38
N GLU A 89 -5.49 3.78 -9.38
CA GLU A 89 -6.36 3.82 -10.56
C GLU A 89 -6.02 2.70 -11.56
N LYS A 90 -4.73 2.37 -11.69
CA LYS A 90 -4.22 1.57 -12.79
C LYS A 90 -4.29 0.06 -12.54
N TYR A 91 -4.19 -0.38 -11.29
CA TYR A 91 -4.04 -1.79 -10.93
C TYR A 91 -5.20 -2.32 -10.07
N ASP A 92 -5.30 -3.64 -10.00
CA ASP A 92 -6.31 -4.33 -9.21
C ASP A 92 -5.82 -4.56 -7.76
N TYR A 93 -6.72 -4.34 -6.80
CA TYR A 93 -6.43 -4.46 -5.37
C TYR A 93 -7.38 -5.43 -4.65
N PRO A 94 -6.92 -6.11 -3.57
CA PRO A 94 -7.77 -6.99 -2.79
C PRO A 94 -8.87 -6.21 -2.05
N CYS A 95 -10.13 -6.59 -2.28
CA CYS A 95 -11.28 -5.99 -1.62
C CYS A 95 -11.93 -6.86 -0.52
N LYS A 96 -11.54 -8.14 -0.43
CA LYS A 96 -12.13 -9.11 0.51
C LYS A 96 -11.17 -10.27 0.78
N LEU A 97 -10.96 -10.59 2.06
CA LEU A 97 -10.28 -11.82 2.46
C LEU A 97 -11.07 -13.05 1.99
N ARG A 98 -10.41 -13.91 1.21
CA ARG A 98 -11.01 -15.15 0.70
C ARG A 98 -10.77 -16.35 1.60
N ARG A 99 -9.51 -16.57 1.99
CA ARG A 99 -9.13 -17.74 2.79
C ARG A 99 -7.78 -17.50 3.46
N ILE A 100 -7.57 -18.23 4.56
CA ILE A 100 -6.27 -18.41 5.20
C ILE A 100 -5.97 -19.90 5.17
N ILE A 101 -4.76 -20.26 4.77
CA ILE A 101 -4.32 -21.64 4.62
C ILE A 101 -2.92 -21.74 5.21
N SER A 102 -2.63 -22.85 5.89
CA SER A 102 -1.30 -23.19 6.41
C SER A 102 -0.74 -24.39 5.65
N ASN A 103 0.58 -24.57 5.69
CA ASN A 103 1.28 -25.69 5.05
C ASN A 103 1.03 -25.80 3.53
N VAL A 104 1.01 -24.65 2.85
CA VAL A 104 0.81 -24.57 1.39
C VAL A 104 2.11 -24.92 0.67
N SER A 105 2.04 -25.80 -0.34
CA SER A 105 3.20 -26.10 -1.19
C SER A 105 3.52 -24.95 -2.14
N VAL A 106 4.74 -24.91 -2.69
CA VAL A 106 5.12 -23.89 -3.68
C VAL A 106 4.21 -23.93 -4.91
N ASP A 107 3.86 -25.12 -5.41
CA ASP A 107 2.97 -25.27 -6.57
C ASP A 107 1.56 -24.74 -6.30
N GLN A 108 1.03 -25.01 -5.11
CA GLN A 108 -0.27 -24.47 -4.70
C GLN A 108 -0.22 -22.94 -4.59
N LEU A 109 0.86 -22.39 -4.03
CA LEU A 109 1.06 -20.94 -3.95
C LEU A 109 1.09 -20.28 -5.33
N ILE A 110 1.81 -20.88 -6.28
CA ILE A 110 1.86 -20.42 -7.68
C ILE A 110 0.45 -20.47 -8.30
N GLY A 111 -0.29 -21.55 -8.08
CA GLY A 111 -1.68 -21.68 -8.53
C GLY A 111 -2.59 -20.57 -7.99
N TYR A 112 -2.43 -20.20 -6.71
CA TYR A 112 -3.22 -19.11 -6.11
C TYR A 112 -2.83 -17.73 -6.65
N LEU A 113 -1.54 -17.46 -6.88
CA LEU A 113 -1.07 -16.20 -7.45
C LEU A 113 -1.63 -15.91 -8.84
N GLY A 114 -2.02 -16.94 -9.60
CA GLY A 114 -2.66 -16.79 -10.90
C GLY A 114 -4.10 -16.26 -10.86
N THR A 115 -4.72 -16.17 -9.67
CA THR A 115 -6.14 -15.76 -9.54
C THR A 115 -6.38 -14.80 -8.38
N PHE A 116 -5.54 -14.82 -7.35
CA PHE A 116 -5.73 -14.07 -6.13
C PHE A 116 -4.51 -13.22 -5.78
N ALA A 117 -4.75 -12.05 -5.18
CA ALA A 117 -3.73 -11.36 -4.40
C ALA A 117 -3.42 -12.19 -3.15
N VAL A 118 -2.13 -12.46 -2.90
CA VAL A 118 -1.69 -13.41 -1.88
C VAL A 118 -0.66 -12.76 -0.97
N ILE A 119 -0.82 -12.96 0.34
CA ILE A 119 0.18 -12.63 1.34
C ILE A 119 0.73 -13.93 1.93
N ALA A 120 2.05 -14.09 1.93
CA ALA A 120 2.69 -15.31 2.40
C ALA A 120 4.01 -15.00 3.13
N ARG A 121 4.29 -15.78 4.18
CA ARG A 121 5.62 -15.86 4.80
C ARG A 121 6.42 -16.92 4.07
N VAL A 122 7.48 -16.48 3.39
CA VAL A 122 8.30 -17.33 2.52
C VAL A 122 9.77 -17.22 2.88
N LYS A 123 10.52 -18.28 2.60
CA LYS A 123 11.98 -18.26 2.61
C LYS A 123 12.45 -18.03 1.17
N ILE A 124 13.18 -16.96 0.95
CA ILE A 124 13.67 -16.57 -0.37
C ILE A 124 15.19 -16.56 -0.41
N GLN A 125 15.74 -16.64 -1.62
CA GLN A 125 17.14 -16.40 -1.91
C GLN A 125 17.20 -15.43 -3.08
N ILE A 126 17.80 -14.25 -2.88
CA ILE A 126 17.91 -13.20 -3.89
C ILE A 126 19.35 -12.69 -4.00
N GLN A 127 19.75 -12.23 -5.18
CA GLN A 127 21.08 -11.66 -5.44
C GLN A 127 21.05 -10.14 -5.60
N GLU A 128 19.85 -9.54 -5.64
CA GLU A 128 19.65 -8.11 -5.83
C GLU A 128 18.74 -7.53 -4.73
N PRO A 129 18.97 -6.27 -4.30
CA PRO A 129 18.28 -5.67 -3.17
C PRO A 129 16.92 -5.06 -3.58
N PHE A 130 15.98 -5.90 -4.04
CA PHE A 130 14.63 -5.44 -4.43
C PHE A 130 13.54 -5.80 -3.42
N ILE A 131 13.85 -6.60 -2.39
CA ILE A 131 12.88 -6.95 -1.32
C ILE A 131 13.21 -6.19 -0.05
N GLY A 132 12.27 -5.35 0.38
CA GLY A 132 12.35 -4.67 1.67
C GLY A 132 12.16 -5.66 2.84
N LEU A 133 13.06 -5.62 3.81
CA LEU A 133 12.93 -6.30 5.09
C LEU A 133 12.64 -5.26 6.18
N LYS A 134 11.56 -5.47 6.92
CA LYS A 134 11.15 -4.60 8.02
C LYS A 134 11.95 -4.93 9.27
N THR A 135 12.86 -4.04 9.64
CA THR A 135 13.62 -4.10 10.91
C THR A 135 13.33 -2.82 11.72
N ASN A 136 14.29 -2.32 12.50
CA ASN A 136 14.22 -0.95 13.06
C ASN A 136 14.17 0.12 11.94
N ARG A 137 14.73 -0.20 10.77
CA ARG A 137 14.60 0.57 9.53
C ARG A 137 14.21 -0.37 8.39
N LEU A 138 13.67 0.18 7.31
CA LEU A 138 13.47 -0.60 6.09
C LEU A 138 14.85 -0.79 5.44
N MET A 139 15.25 -2.05 5.23
CA MET A 139 16.52 -2.40 4.58
C MET A 139 16.27 -3.33 3.40
N PHE A 140 17.16 -3.34 2.41
CA PHE A 140 17.03 -4.16 1.21
C PHE A 140 18.22 -5.14 1.10
N PRO A 141 18.20 -6.26 1.85
CA PRO A 141 19.33 -7.20 1.88
C PRO A 141 19.37 -8.11 0.64
N ILE A 142 20.53 -8.75 0.45
CA ILE A 142 20.71 -9.88 -0.47
C ILE A 142 21.00 -11.17 0.32
N GLY A 143 20.86 -12.32 -0.33
CA GLY A 143 21.09 -13.64 0.27
C GLY A 143 19.79 -14.36 0.63
N THR A 144 19.85 -15.23 1.64
CA THR A 144 18.75 -16.13 2.01
C THR A 144 18.13 -15.73 3.35
N PHE A 145 16.83 -15.43 3.36
CA PHE A 145 16.14 -15.00 4.58
C PHE A 145 14.63 -15.28 4.52
N TRP A 146 14.00 -15.24 5.70
CA TRP A 146 12.55 -15.30 5.84
C TRP A 146 11.94 -13.91 5.72
N VAL A 147 10.81 -13.81 5.01
CA VAL A 147 10.12 -12.55 4.82
C VAL A 147 8.63 -12.78 4.55
N THR A 148 7.78 -11.84 4.98
CA THR A 148 6.36 -11.81 4.59
C THR A 148 6.19 -10.89 3.38
N LEU A 149 5.68 -11.44 2.28
CA LEU A 149 5.49 -10.73 1.01
C LEU A 149 4.01 -10.71 0.66
N THR A 150 3.64 -9.71 -0.15
CA THR A 150 2.35 -9.61 -0.82
C THR A 150 2.58 -9.69 -2.33
N SER A 151 1.56 -10.05 -3.10
CA SER A 151 1.57 -9.89 -4.56
C SER A 151 1.83 -8.43 -4.94
N PRO A 152 2.35 -8.14 -6.15
CA PRO A 152 2.51 -6.76 -6.61
C PRO A 152 1.23 -5.93 -6.43
N GLU A 153 1.43 -4.69 -5.97
CA GLU A 153 0.42 -3.66 -5.73
C GLU A 153 0.61 -2.49 -6.70
#